data_AF-A0A7S3ZEB6-F1
#
_entry.id   AF-A0A7S3ZEB6-F1
#
_cell.length_a   1.000
_cell.length_b   1.000
_cell.length_c   1.000
_cell.angle_alpha   90.00
_cell.angle_beta   90.00
_cell.angle_gamma   90.00
#
_symmetry.space_group_name_H-M   'P 1'
#
loop_
_entity.id
_entity.type
_entity.pdbx_description
1 polymer ?
#
loop_
_entity_poly.entity_id
_entity_poly.type
_entity_poly.pdbx_seq_one_letter_code
_entity_poly.pdbx_strand_id
1 'polypeptide(L)'
;AGSMALVGEPKRLISEGDLVVVYEGWLKFNHIHVKKGGKYKSQYGIFAHEMFIGQPYGSKIKMKHGARTTWVIPLSPTPELWTISLNHRTQILYHSDISLITSYLHLKPGSVVLEAGTGSGSLSTAIARTIAPHGHLHTFEFNEKRQHMAIADFKK
;
A
#
# COMPACT_ATOMS: atom_id res chain seq x y z
N ALA A 1 -5.61 -33.61 19.56
CA ALA A 1 -4.18 -33.66 19.17
C ALA A 1 -4.10 -33.54 17.66
N GLY A 2 -3.49 -32.49 17.12
CA GLY A 2 -3.42 -32.26 15.67
C GLY A 2 -2.77 -30.93 15.31
N SER A 3 -1.44 -30.99 15.19
CA SER A 3 -0.49 -30.06 14.55
C SER A 3 -0.73 -28.54 14.60
N MET A 4 0.14 -27.90 15.38
CA MET A 4 0.58 -26.51 15.30
C MET A 4 1.11 -26.19 13.89
N ALA A 5 0.29 -25.58 13.04
CA ALA A 5 0.74 -24.98 11.78
C ALA A 5 1.32 -23.59 12.06
N LEU A 6 2.54 -23.53 12.57
CA LEU A 6 3.38 -22.34 12.44
C LEU A 6 4.18 -22.49 11.14
N VAL A 7 4.17 -21.45 10.30
CA VAL A 7 4.94 -21.25 9.06
C VAL A 7 4.30 -21.82 7.78
N GLY A 8 3.52 -20.98 7.10
CA GLY A 8 3.30 -21.10 5.65
C GLY A 8 1.88 -20.84 5.16
N GLU A 9 1.34 -19.63 5.33
CA GLU A 9 0.29 -19.19 4.39
C GLU A 9 0.95 -18.86 3.04
N PRO A 10 0.30 -19.20 1.92
CA PRO A 10 0.93 -19.16 0.61
C PRO A 10 1.35 -17.72 0.31
N LYS A 11 2.65 -17.54 0.06
CA LYS A 11 3.19 -16.26 -0.40
C LYS A 11 2.38 -15.82 -1.61
N ARG A 12 1.52 -14.81 -1.45
CA ARG A 12 0.76 -14.24 -2.55
C ARG A 12 1.78 -13.83 -3.61
N LEU A 13 1.64 -14.38 -4.80
CA LEU A 13 2.46 -13.99 -5.94
C LEU A 13 1.92 -12.67 -6.47
N ILE A 14 2.83 -11.77 -6.84
CA ILE A 14 2.48 -10.50 -7.45
C ILE A 14 1.85 -10.79 -8.81
N SER A 15 0.69 -10.20 -9.07
CA SER A 15 -0.03 -10.34 -10.33
C SER A 15 -0.15 -8.99 -11.04
N GLU A 16 -0.48 -9.03 -12.33
CA GLU A 16 -0.87 -7.82 -13.06
C GLU A 16 -2.10 -7.17 -12.42
N GLY A 17 -2.09 -5.84 -12.31
CA GLY A 17 -3.12 -5.05 -11.62
C GLY A 17 -2.87 -4.84 -10.12
N ASP A 18 -1.99 -5.63 -9.49
CA ASP A 18 -1.69 -5.45 -8.06
C ASP A 18 -1.04 -4.08 -7.80
N LEU A 19 -1.51 -3.40 -6.75
CA LEU A 19 -0.77 -2.31 -6.10
C LEU A 19 0.35 -2.92 -5.26
N VAL A 20 1.57 -2.45 -5.47
CA VAL A 20 2.78 -2.93 -4.78
C VAL A 20 3.51 -1.75 -4.16
N VAL A 21 3.89 -1.88 -2.89
CA VAL A 21 4.80 -0.91 -2.26
C VAL A 21 6.23 -1.40 -2.45
N VAL A 22 7.06 -0.59 -3.10
CA VAL A 22 8.46 -0.91 -3.40
C VAL A 22 9.36 -0.32 -2.33
N TYR A 23 10.02 -1.19 -1.56
CA TYR A 23 11.07 -0.81 -0.63
C TYR A 23 12.42 -0.79 -1.35
N GLU A 24 13.10 0.35 -1.29
CA GLU A 24 14.39 0.54 -1.94
C GLU A 24 15.56 0.74 -0.95
N GLY A 25 15.28 1.00 0.32
CA GLY A 25 16.28 1.32 1.33
C GLY A 25 15.70 2.07 2.50
N TRP A 26 16.55 2.50 3.44
CA TRP A 26 16.13 3.18 4.65
C TRP A 26 15.23 4.40 4.35
N LEU A 27 13.97 4.33 4.81
CA LEU A 27 12.91 5.33 4.57
C LEU A 27 12.56 5.60 3.09
N LYS A 28 13.00 4.76 2.16
CA LYS A 28 12.71 4.91 0.73
C LYS A 28 11.67 3.90 0.28
N PHE A 29 10.43 4.36 0.30
CA PHE A 29 9.26 3.61 -0.14
C PHE A 29 8.57 4.36 -1.26
N ASN A 30 8.15 3.63 -2.28
CA ASN A 30 7.29 4.12 -3.35
C ASN A 30 6.18 3.09 -3.59
N HIS A 31 5.21 3.39 -4.45
CA HIS A 31 4.20 2.43 -4.87
C HIS A 31 4.05 2.41 -6.39
N ILE A 32 3.65 1.27 -6.92
CA ILE A 32 3.33 1.08 -8.34
C ILE A 32 2.10 0.21 -8.51
N HIS A 33 1.35 0.44 -9.58
CA HIS A 33 0.42 -0.56 -10.12
C HIS A 33 1.16 -1.42 -11.13
N VAL A 34 1.21 -2.73 -10.87
CA VAL A 34 1.90 -3.68 -11.76
C VAL A 34 1.10 -3.83 -13.05
N LYS A 35 1.79 -3.75 -14.18
CA LYS A 35 1.20 -3.76 -15.53
C LYS A 35 2.21 -4.30 -16.52
N LYS A 36 1.81 -5.21 -17.41
CA LYS A 36 2.70 -5.71 -18.47
C LYS A 36 3.19 -4.58 -19.37
N GLY A 37 4.46 -4.63 -19.77
CA GLY A 37 5.18 -3.56 -20.46
C GLY A 37 5.54 -2.37 -19.58
N GLY A 38 5.10 -2.34 -18.32
CA GLY A 38 5.38 -1.29 -17.37
C GLY A 38 6.82 -1.32 -16.86
N LYS A 39 7.30 -0.17 -16.39
CA LYS A 39 8.66 0.00 -15.87
C LYS A 39 8.62 0.84 -14.61
N TYR A 40 9.26 0.35 -13.56
CA TYR A 40 9.53 1.10 -12.35
C TYR A 40 10.91 1.76 -12.43
N LYS A 41 10.95 3.09 -12.40
CA LYS A 41 12.19 3.86 -12.38
C LYS A 41 12.58 4.16 -10.93
N SER A 42 13.76 3.69 -10.55
CA SER A 42 14.40 3.91 -9.27
C SER A 42 15.73 4.63 -9.48
N GLN A 43 16.24 5.30 -8.45
CA GLN A 43 17.65 5.72 -8.38
C GLN A 43 18.61 4.52 -8.54
N TYR A 44 18.14 3.30 -8.26
CA TYR A 44 18.91 2.06 -8.37
C TYR A 44 18.77 1.37 -9.74
N GLY A 45 18.03 1.98 -10.68
CA GLY A 45 17.87 1.50 -12.05
C GLY A 45 16.42 1.35 -12.49
N ILE A 46 16.20 0.69 -13.63
CA ILE A 46 14.88 0.51 -14.23
C ILE A 46 14.48 -0.96 -14.10
N PHE A 47 13.47 -1.22 -13.27
CA PHE A 47 12.94 -2.56 -13.05
C PHE A 47 11.69 -2.76 -13.92
N ALA A 48 11.75 -3.70 -14.86
CA ALA A 48 10.59 -4.06 -15.67
C ALA A 48 9.54 -4.75 -14.79
N HIS A 49 8.25 -4.45 -14.98
CA HIS A 49 7.17 -5.00 -14.16
C HIS A 49 7.08 -6.54 -14.25
N GLU A 50 7.54 -7.12 -15.36
CA GLU A 50 7.67 -8.56 -15.56
C GLU A 50 8.62 -9.21 -14.53
N MET A 51 9.57 -8.45 -13.99
CA MET A 51 10.45 -8.94 -12.92
C MET A 51 9.72 -9.09 -11.58
N PHE A 52 8.57 -8.42 -11.42
CA PHE A 52 7.73 -8.47 -10.24
C PHE A 52 6.68 -9.57 -10.37
N ILE A 53 6.05 -9.69 -11.55
CA ILE A 53 4.97 -10.65 -11.79
C ILE A 53 5.44 -12.08 -11.53
N GLY A 54 4.65 -12.83 -10.77
CA GLY A 54 4.96 -14.20 -10.37
C GLY A 54 5.99 -14.31 -9.23
N GLN A 55 6.59 -13.20 -8.79
CA GLN A 55 7.43 -13.20 -7.60
C GLN A 55 6.58 -13.15 -6.33
N PRO A 56 7.01 -13.84 -5.26
CA PRO A 56 6.47 -13.61 -3.94
C PRO A 56 6.66 -12.17 -3.47
N TYR A 57 5.65 -11.59 -2.80
CA TYR A 57 5.89 -10.40 -1.98
C TYR A 57 7.00 -10.66 -0.95
N GLY A 58 7.81 -9.63 -0.70
CA GLY A 58 8.99 -9.67 0.17
C GLY A 58 10.24 -10.27 -0.49
N SER A 59 10.16 -10.76 -1.73
CA SER A 59 11.32 -11.25 -2.46
C SER A 59 12.29 -10.12 -2.84
N LYS A 60 13.57 -10.42 -3.01
CA LYS A 60 14.56 -9.43 -3.45
C LYS A 60 14.68 -9.48 -4.98
N ILE A 61 14.10 -8.50 -5.67
CA ILE A 61 14.25 -8.37 -7.11
C ILE A 61 15.60 -7.71 -7.39
N LYS A 62 16.50 -8.45 -8.04
CA LYS A 62 17.85 -7.97 -8.36
C LYS A 62 17.94 -7.55 -9.82
N MET A 63 18.64 -6.46 -10.09
CA MET A 63 19.01 -6.03 -11.43
C MET A 63 20.53 -5.90 -11.51
N LYS A 64 21.13 -6.44 -12.57
CA LYS A 64 22.55 -6.23 -12.88
C LYS A 64 22.68 -5.06 -13.84
N HIS A 65 23.57 -4.12 -13.53
CA HIS A 65 23.93 -3.00 -14.39
C HIS A 65 25.46 -2.90 -14.47
N GLY A 66 26.04 -3.52 -15.51
CA GLY A 66 27.49 -3.75 -15.60
C GLY A 66 27.99 -4.60 -14.44
N ALA A 67 29.00 -4.11 -13.71
CA ALA A 67 29.57 -4.79 -12.54
C ALA A 67 28.75 -4.62 -11.24
N ARG A 68 27.76 -3.72 -11.20
CA ARG A 68 26.97 -3.44 -10.00
C ARG A 68 25.66 -4.23 -10.02
N THR A 69 25.30 -4.80 -8.87
CA THR A 69 23.99 -5.42 -8.66
C THR A 69 23.17 -4.55 -7.72
N THR A 70 22.04 -4.06 -8.19
CA THR A 70 21.07 -3.31 -7.39
C THR A 70 19.85 -4.17 -7.10
N TRP A 71 19.00 -3.71 -6.19
CA TRP A 71 17.82 -4.46 -5.78
C TRP A 71 16.70 -3.57 -5.27
N VAL A 72 15.49 -4.11 -5.33
CA VAL A 72 14.29 -3.59 -4.65
C VAL A 72 13.53 -4.76 -4.03
N ILE A 73 12.67 -4.46 -3.05
CA ILE A 73 11.80 -5.46 -2.42
C ILE A 73 10.34 -5.02 -2.59
N PRO A 74 9.52 -5.69 -3.41
CA PRO A 74 8.10 -5.45 -3.46
C PRO A 74 7.40 -6.00 -2.21
N LEU A 75 6.64 -5.17 -1.52
CA LEU A 75 5.88 -5.49 -0.33
C LEU A 75 4.38 -5.43 -0.64
N SER A 76 3.63 -6.31 0.01
CA SER A 76 2.17 -6.27 -0.06
C SER A 76 1.69 -4.95 0.56
N PRO A 77 0.75 -4.24 -0.08
CA PRO A 77 0.28 -2.97 0.45
C PRO A 77 -0.45 -3.19 1.79
N THR A 78 -0.10 -2.38 2.78
CA THR A 78 -0.86 -2.20 4.02
C THR A 78 -1.14 -0.70 4.19
N PRO A 79 -2.15 -0.29 4.99
CA PRO A 79 -2.34 1.13 5.31
C PRO A 79 -1.08 1.81 5.84
N GLU A 80 -0.24 1.10 6.59
CA GLU A 80 1.02 1.67 7.09
C GLU A 80 2.03 1.92 5.97
N LEU A 81 2.22 0.92 5.11
CA LEU A 81 3.10 1.04 3.96
C LEU A 81 2.57 2.04 2.93
N TRP A 82 1.25 2.16 2.80
CA TRP A 82 0.60 3.19 2.00
C TRP A 82 0.89 4.58 2.55
N THR A 83 0.72 4.79 3.86
CA THR A 83 0.96 6.07 4.54
C THR A 83 2.36 6.63 4.25
N ILE A 84 3.38 5.78 4.18
CA ILE A 84 4.77 6.19 3.92
C ILE A 84 5.16 6.22 2.44
N SER A 85 4.32 5.68 1.54
CA SER A 85 4.63 5.59 0.10
C SER A 85 3.70 6.41 -0.78
N LEU A 86 2.59 6.93 -0.24
CA LEU A 86 1.62 7.71 -0.98
C LEU A 86 2.20 9.04 -1.46
N ASN A 87 1.66 9.54 -2.57
CA ASN A 87 2.00 10.87 -3.05
C ASN A 87 1.25 11.92 -2.21
N HIS A 88 1.96 12.72 -1.44
CA HIS A 88 1.37 13.74 -0.60
C HIS A 88 0.65 14.81 -1.44
N ARG A 89 -0.69 14.86 -1.31
CA ARG A 89 -1.53 15.93 -1.87
C ARG A 89 -1.88 16.98 -0.81
N THR A 90 -1.78 16.58 0.45
CA THR A 90 -2.12 17.34 1.64
C THR A 90 -1.18 16.97 2.77
N GLN A 91 -1.24 17.71 3.87
CA GLN A 91 -0.78 17.17 5.15
C GLN A 91 -1.58 15.90 5.46
N ILE A 92 -0.92 14.89 6.04
CA ILE A 92 -1.53 13.62 6.42
C ILE A 92 -1.33 13.33 7.90
N LEU A 93 -2.15 12.42 8.42
CA LEU A 93 -1.88 11.75 9.69
C LEU A 93 -0.95 10.55 9.45
N TYR A 94 -0.07 10.32 10.42
CA TYR A 94 0.83 9.16 10.45
C TYR A 94 0.37 8.15 11.48
N HIS A 95 1.03 6.99 11.53
CA HIS A 95 0.62 5.83 12.32
C HIS A 95 0.34 6.12 13.79
N SER A 96 1.14 6.96 14.44
CA SER A 96 0.94 7.30 15.86
C SER A 96 -0.45 7.88 16.10
N ASP A 97 -0.81 8.94 15.39
CA ASP A 97 -2.14 9.57 15.53
C ASP A 97 -3.25 8.65 15.04
N ILE A 98 -3.05 7.95 13.92
CA ILE A 98 -4.04 7.00 13.39
C ILE A 98 -4.34 5.89 14.40
N SER A 99 -3.32 5.36 15.07
CA SER A 99 -3.48 4.32 16.10
C SER A 99 -4.28 4.83 17.30
N LEU A 100 -4.07 6.07 17.72
CA LEU A 100 -4.83 6.68 18.81
C LEU A 100 -6.28 6.93 18.40
N ILE A 101 -6.51 7.48 17.20
CA ILE A 101 -7.86 7.73 16.67
C ILE A 101 -8.65 6.43 16.56
N THR A 102 -8.07 5.40 15.93
CA THR A 102 -8.72 4.10 15.75
C THR A 102 -9.04 3.45 17.09
N SER A 103 -8.13 3.55 18.07
CA SER A 103 -8.34 3.04 19.42
C SER A 103 -9.41 3.83 20.19
N TYR A 104 -9.34 5.15 20.26
CA TYR A 104 -10.29 5.96 21.04
C TYR A 104 -11.71 5.96 20.49
N LEU A 105 -11.87 5.84 19.17
CA LEU A 105 -13.18 5.71 18.54
C LEU A 105 -13.71 4.26 18.58
N HIS A 106 -12.97 3.32 19.17
CA HIS A 106 -13.29 1.88 19.20
C HIS A 106 -13.67 1.34 17.82
N LEU A 107 -12.93 1.76 16.79
CA LEU A 107 -13.19 1.30 15.43
C LEU A 107 -12.92 -0.20 15.36
N LYS A 108 -13.88 -0.93 14.78
CA LYS A 108 -13.86 -2.38 14.69
C LYS A 108 -14.61 -2.86 13.43
N PRO A 109 -14.48 -4.13 13.04
CA PRO A 109 -15.26 -4.69 11.95
C PRO A 109 -16.76 -4.39 12.13
N GLY A 110 -17.38 -3.83 11.09
CA GLY A 110 -18.80 -3.43 11.13
C GLY A 110 -19.07 -1.97 11.52
N SER A 111 -18.08 -1.20 11.99
CA SER A 111 -18.27 0.22 12.25
C SER A 111 -18.63 0.99 10.98
N VAL A 112 -19.59 1.92 11.08
CA VAL A 112 -19.89 2.91 10.03
C VAL A 112 -19.26 4.23 10.44
N VAL A 113 -18.40 4.78 9.59
CA VAL A 113 -17.56 5.94 9.92
C VAL A 113 -17.77 7.04 8.91
N LEU A 114 -17.86 8.28 9.39
CA LEU A 114 -17.84 9.49 8.57
C LEU A 114 -16.47 10.14 8.70
N GLU A 115 -15.84 10.47 7.57
CA GLU A 115 -14.56 11.19 7.50
C GLU A 115 -14.72 12.44 6.62
N ALA A 116 -14.24 13.57 7.10
CA ALA A 116 -14.07 14.78 6.29
C ALA A 116 -12.86 15.57 6.82
N GLY A 117 -11.82 15.88 6.03
CA GLY A 117 -11.64 15.63 4.60
C GLY A 117 -10.88 14.33 4.25
N THR A 118 -11.13 13.76 3.07
CA THR A 118 -10.39 12.58 2.55
C THR A 118 -8.89 12.85 2.35
N GLY A 119 -8.54 14.04 1.84
CA GLY A 119 -7.17 14.47 1.64
C GLY A 119 -6.35 13.50 0.78
N SER A 120 -5.25 12.98 1.33
CA SER A 120 -4.41 12.00 0.64
C SER A 120 -4.81 10.54 0.89
N GLY A 121 -5.84 10.27 1.71
CA GLY A 121 -6.34 8.91 1.96
C GLY A 121 -5.54 8.08 2.99
N SER A 122 -4.62 8.71 3.73
CA SER A 122 -3.83 8.04 4.78
C SER A 122 -4.74 7.43 5.87
N LEU A 123 -5.53 8.27 6.54
CA LEU A 123 -6.48 7.82 7.56
C LEU A 123 -7.58 6.93 6.95
N SER A 124 -8.10 7.29 5.77
CA SER A 124 -9.15 6.54 5.07
C SER A 124 -8.80 5.07 4.88
N THR A 125 -7.59 4.76 4.42
CA THR A 125 -7.15 3.36 4.21
C THR A 125 -7.00 2.59 5.52
N ALA A 126 -6.54 3.26 6.59
CA ALA A 126 -6.46 2.65 7.91
C ALA A 126 -7.84 2.35 8.49
N ILE A 127 -8.79 3.29 8.39
CA ILE A 127 -10.18 3.09 8.79
C ILE A 127 -10.80 1.93 7.98
N ALA A 128 -10.67 1.96 6.65
CA ALA A 128 -11.24 0.96 5.76
C ALA A 128 -10.78 -0.46 6.13
N ARG A 129 -9.48 -0.66 6.42
CA ARG A 129 -8.98 -1.95 6.90
C ARG A 129 -9.59 -2.35 8.24
N THR A 130 -9.66 -1.43 9.20
CA THR A 130 -10.14 -1.72 10.57
C THR A 130 -11.63 -2.09 10.60
N ILE A 131 -12.44 -1.46 9.75
CA ILE A 131 -13.89 -1.67 9.74
C ILE A 131 -14.34 -2.79 8.80
N ALA A 132 -13.48 -3.26 7.90
CA ALA A 132 -13.75 -4.38 7.01
C ALA A 132 -14.03 -5.69 7.82
N PRO A 133 -14.77 -6.67 7.24
CA PRO A 133 -15.38 -6.62 5.91
C PRO A 133 -16.81 -6.05 5.90
N HIS A 134 -17.40 -5.78 7.07
CA HIS A 134 -18.83 -5.44 7.19
C HIS A 134 -19.11 -3.97 7.50
N GLY A 135 -18.08 -3.18 7.81
CA GLY A 135 -18.19 -1.75 8.06
C GLY A 135 -18.22 -0.94 6.78
N HIS A 136 -18.48 0.36 6.91
CA HIS A 136 -18.51 1.28 5.78
C HIS A 136 -17.90 2.63 6.15
N LEU A 137 -17.08 3.18 5.25
CA LEU A 137 -16.50 4.50 5.40
C LEU A 137 -17.15 5.44 4.39
N HIS A 138 -17.86 6.46 4.86
CA HIS A 138 -18.25 7.59 4.04
C HIS A 138 -17.22 8.70 4.23
N THR A 139 -16.42 8.96 3.21
CA THR A 139 -15.42 10.03 3.23
C THR A 139 -15.81 11.15 2.26
N PHE A 140 -15.57 12.40 2.65
CA PHE A 140 -15.94 13.58 1.89
C PHE A 140 -14.70 14.43 1.58
N GLU A 141 -14.55 14.86 0.34
CA GLU A 141 -13.51 15.80 -0.09
C GLU A 141 -14.16 16.89 -0.93
N PHE A 142 -14.03 18.14 -0.46
CA PHE A 142 -14.63 19.28 -1.15
C PHE A 142 -13.84 19.71 -2.39
N ASN A 143 -12.54 19.42 -2.44
CA ASN A 143 -11.70 19.76 -3.59
C ASN A 143 -11.85 18.70 -4.68
N GLU A 144 -12.52 19.04 -5.77
CA GLU A 144 -12.81 18.15 -6.90
C GLU A 144 -11.56 17.41 -7.44
N LYS A 145 -10.44 18.13 -7.61
CA LYS A 145 -9.19 17.51 -8.08
C LYS A 145 -8.70 16.43 -7.12
N ARG A 146 -8.69 16.70 -5.80
CA ARG A 146 -8.29 15.69 -4.80
C ARG A 146 -9.29 14.54 -4.72
N GLN A 147 -10.58 14.83 -4.85
CA GLN A 147 -11.62 13.82 -4.88
C GLN A 147 -11.41 12.84 -6.05
N HIS A 148 -11.18 13.34 -7.27
CA HIS A 148 -10.90 12.49 -8.44
C HIS A 148 -9.66 11.62 -8.25
N MET A 149 -8.60 12.17 -7.65
CA MET A 149 -7.38 11.40 -7.35
C MET A 149 -7.64 10.33 -6.28
N ALA A 150 -8.36 10.65 -5.21
CA ALA A 150 -8.70 9.67 -4.17
C ALA A 150 -9.60 8.54 -4.71
N ILE A 151 -10.56 8.86 -5.57
CA ILE A 151 -11.39 7.87 -6.26
C ILE A 151 -10.52 6.95 -7.13
N ALA A 152 -9.51 7.47 -7.82
CA ALA A 152 -8.60 6.66 -8.61
C ALA A 152 -7.76 5.71 -7.74
N ASP A 153 -7.28 6.18 -6.58
CA ASP A 153 -6.52 5.34 -5.65
C ASP A 153 -7.36 4.22 -5.01
N PHE A 154 -8.65 4.49 -4.75
CA PHE A 154 -9.56 3.53 -4.11
C PHE A 154 -10.21 2.55 -5.10
N LYS A 155 -10.25 2.89 -6.39
CA LYS A 155 -10.72 1.98 -7.44
C LYS A 155 -9.65 0.95 -7.77
N LYS A 156 -10.07 -0.32 -7.79
CA LYS A 156 -9.28 -1.42 -8.34
C LYS A 156 -9.27 -1.37 -9.86
#